data_AF-A0A560PDP2-F1
#
_entry.id   AF-A0A560PDP2-F1
#
_cell.length_a   1.000
_cell.length_b   1.000
_cell.length_c   1.000
_cell.angle_alpha   90.00
_cell.angle_beta   90.00
_cell.angle_gamma   90.00
#
_symmetry.space_group_name_H-M   'P 1'
#
loop_
_entity.id
_entity.type
_entity.pdbx_description
1 polymer ?
#
loop_
_entity_poly.entity_id
_entity_poly.type
_entity_poly.pdbx_seq_one_letter_code
_entity_poly.pdbx_strand_id
1 'polypeptide(L)'
;MNTRLSAHAVVPADRALVVMGVSGSGKSDISQAVATKLGWRHIEADQFHPQENVERMRAGIPLSDDDRVHWLDALITEMQAAQLADEGFVLACSALKRSYREQLRSAVQGLQFAHLHIDHATALQRVGARPGHFMPTSLVDSQFATLEAPVGERGVLTVDAAQSRAAVVEQVCAWVRGSTVELEIAEQVDLSAQSFDSANSEGGAHLTGAPIYGGGLARGFDRLTDNLMALLMGFMVLVVFGNVVLRYAFDSGWAGAEELSRLAFVWLVFVGVASSMRRGELMQFSLIRDRFPQAVRRLVDSASWLLVAAASGLSTWGAWQQVQFGWRNSSPVVGYPLALAMVPVLACMAVLVLLALLQLVNVWRRPQTQAAALANVTVD
;
A
#
# COMPACT_ATOMS: atom_id res chain seq x y z
N MET A 1 19.47 51.25 -1.38
CA MET A 1 18.78 50.58 -0.26
C MET A 1 18.12 49.34 -0.82
N ASN A 2 18.66 48.16 -0.49
CA ASN A 2 18.18 46.87 -0.96
C ASN A 2 17.02 46.41 -0.07
N THR A 3 15.80 46.41 -0.59
CA THR A 3 14.67 45.71 0.02
C THR A 3 14.60 44.35 -0.64
N ARG A 4 15.31 43.36 -0.07
CA ARG A 4 15.10 41.95 -0.40
C ARG A 4 13.71 41.59 0.10
N LEU A 5 12.77 41.37 -0.82
CA LEU A 5 11.53 40.65 -0.53
C LEU A 5 11.94 39.27 -0.01
N SER A 6 11.57 39.01 1.24
CA SER A 6 11.74 37.73 1.92
C SER A 6 11.10 36.63 1.08
N ALA A 7 11.91 35.66 0.67
CA ALA A 7 11.43 34.40 0.13
C ALA A 7 10.40 33.81 1.10
N HIS A 8 9.18 33.60 0.62
CA HIS A 8 8.21 32.77 1.32
C HIS A 8 8.86 31.41 1.54
N ALA A 9 9.08 31.05 2.81
CA ALA A 9 9.55 29.72 3.18
C ALA A 9 8.54 28.70 2.66
N VAL A 10 9.01 27.81 1.79
CA VAL A 10 8.30 26.60 1.38
C VAL A 10 8.07 25.79 2.66
N VAL A 11 6.81 25.63 3.07
CA VAL A 11 6.42 24.80 4.22
C VAL A 11 6.72 23.34 3.86
N PRO A 12 7.56 22.60 4.62
CA PRO A 12 7.88 21.21 4.28
C PRO A 12 6.72 20.26 4.68
N ALA A 13 6.53 19.22 3.87
CA ALA A 13 5.42 18.26 3.88
C ALA A 13 4.93 17.73 5.24
N ASP A 14 3.60 17.76 5.46
CA ASP A 14 2.72 16.96 6.34
C ASP A 14 3.38 16.07 7.42
N ARG A 15 4.11 16.67 8.38
CA ARG A 15 4.75 15.95 9.49
C ARG A 15 3.82 15.70 10.69
N ALA A 16 2.54 15.42 10.44
CA ALA A 16 1.52 15.35 11.48
C ALA A 16 0.74 14.02 11.40
N LEU A 17 0.92 13.15 12.39
CA LEU A 17 0.28 11.83 12.44
C LEU A 17 -0.50 11.61 13.74
N VAL A 18 -1.72 11.08 13.63
CA VAL A 18 -2.47 10.52 14.75
C VAL A 18 -2.49 9.00 14.65
N VAL A 19 -2.01 8.29 15.66
CA VAL A 19 -2.19 6.84 15.79
C VAL A 19 -3.42 6.57 16.65
N MET A 20 -4.47 6.03 16.02
CA MET A 20 -5.79 5.85 16.63
C MET A 20 -6.25 4.40 16.76
N GLY A 21 -7.32 4.21 17.54
CA GLY A 21 -7.93 2.91 17.80
C GLY A 21 -8.41 2.73 19.24
N VAL A 22 -9.08 1.62 19.51
CA VAL A 22 -9.60 1.27 20.84
C VAL A 22 -8.49 0.94 21.85
N SER A 23 -8.83 0.90 23.13
CA SER A 23 -7.94 0.41 24.19
C SER A 23 -7.53 -1.04 23.91
N GLY A 24 -6.26 -1.36 24.17
CA GLY A 24 -5.69 -2.66 23.81
C GLY A 24 -5.15 -2.78 22.39
N SER A 25 -5.41 -1.82 21.48
CA SER A 25 -4.86 -1.87 20.11
C SER A 25 -3.35 -1.62 20.01
N GLY A 26 -2.74 -1.02 21.04
CA GLY A 26 -1.29 -0.75 21.07
C GLY A 26 -0.87 0.67 20.68
N LYS A 27 -1.80 1.64 20.62
CA LYS A 27 -1.55 3.04 20.25
C LYS A 27 -0.26 3.63 20.83
N SER A 28 -0.09 3.63 22.16
CA SER A 28 1.06 4.26 22.83
C SER A 28 2.40 3.64 22.42
N ASP A 29 2.47 2.30 22.33
CA ASP A 29 3.71 1.61 21.93
C ASP A 29 4.04 1.85 20.45
N ILE A 30 3.05 1.75 19.57
CA ILE A 30 3.24 1.96 18.12
C ILE A 30 3.57 3.42 17.83
N SER A 31 2.84 4.38 18.38
CA SER A 31 3.08 5.81 18.21
C SER A 31 4.47 6.23 18.70
N GLN A 32 4.91 5.74 19.86
CA GLN A 32 6.24 6.00 20.37
C GLN A 32 7.32 5.44 19.43
N ALA A 33 7.15 4.20 18.95
CA ALA A 33 8.09 3.58 18.04
C ALA A 33 8.16 4.29 16.69
N VAL A 34 7.02 4.72 16.14
CA VAL A 34 6.93 5.50 14.90
C VAL A 34 7.58 6.88 15.09
N ALA A 35 7.29 7.57 16.18
CA ALA A 35 7.89 8.87 16.51
C ALA A 35 9.42 8.77 16.56
N THR A 36 9.95 7.80 17.31
CA THR A 36 11.39 7.55 17.38
C THR A 36 12.00 7.25 16.02
N LYS A 37 11.33 6.45 15.17
CA LYS A 37 11.83 6.07 13.86
C LYS A 37 11.81 7.22 12.84
N LEU A 38 10.87 8.15 12.97
CA LEU A 38 10.75 9.34 12.11
C LEU A 38 11.53 10.55 12.65
N GLY A 39 12.00 10.50 13.90
CA GLY A 39 12.60 11.64 14.58
C GLY A 39 11.58 12.74 14.91
N TRP A 40 10.33 12.35 15.13
CA TRP A 40 9.22 13.26 15.43
C TRP A 40 8.91 13.26 16.92
N ARG A 41 8.30 14.34 17.40
CA ARG A 41 7.83 14.46 18.79
C ARG A 41 6.69 13.47 19.04
N HIS A 42 6.74 12.76 20.16
CA HIS A 42 5.63 11.92 20.61
C HIS A 42 4.72 12.69 21.55
N ILE A 43 3.41 12.59 21.36
CA ILE A 43 2.38 13.19 22.22
C ILE A 43 1.41 12.09 22.65
N GLU A 44 1.22 11.91 23.96
CA GLU A 44 0.27 10.94 24.52
C GLU A 44 -1.01 11.66 24.95
N ALA A 45 -2.11 11.46 24.21
CA ALA A 45 -3.33 12.22 24.44
C ALA A 45 -3.95 11.99 25.82
N ASP A 46 -3.75 10.79 26.39
CA ASP A 46 -4.31 10.45 27.69
C ASP A 46 -3.73 11.33 28.82
N GLN A 47 -2.57 11.96 28.62
CA GLN A 47 -1.95 12.89 29.59
C GLN A 47 -2.66 14.25 29.67
N PHE A 48 -3.49 14.59 28.68
CA PHE A 48 -4.20 15.87 28.59
C PHE A 48 -5.62 15.77 29.15
N HIS A 49 -6.04 14.61 29.67
CA HIS A 49 -7.34 14.49 30.32
C HIS A 49 -7.37 15.27 31.64
N PRO A 50 -8.43 16.06 31.90
CA PRO A 50 -8.72 16.58 33.22
C PRO A 50 -8.79 15.45 34.26
N GLN A 51 -8.40 15.75 35.51
CA GLN A 51 -8.38 14.76 36.58
C GLN A 51 -9.74 14.06 36.76
N GLU A 52 -10.84 14.79 36.64
CA GLU A 52 -12.21 14.24 36.71
C GLU A 52 -12.46 13.14 35.66
N ASN A 53 -12.00 13.35 34.42
CA ASN A 53 -12.13 12.37 33.34
C ASN A 53 -11.31 11.11 33.64
N VAL A 54 -10.11 11.28 34.19
CA VAL A 54 -9.26 10.16 34.60
C VAL A 54 -9.94 9.36 35.72
N GLU A 55 -10.53 10.02 36.71
CA GLU A 55 -11.24 9.37 37.82
C GLU A 55 -12.47 8.60 37.32
N ARG A 56 -13.26 9.17 36.42
CA ARG A 56 -14.41 8.50 35.79
C ARG A 56 -14.00 7.27 35.00
N MET A 57 -12.95 7.37 34.18
CA MET A 57 -12.42 6.22 33.43
C MET A 57 -11.86 5.14 34.36
N ARG A 58 -11.17 5.52 35.44
CA ARG A 58 -10.72 4.55 36.47
C ARG A 58 -11.88 3.84 37.15
N ALA A 59 -13.01 4.53 37.35
CA ALA A 59 -14.25 3.96 37.87
C ALA A 59 -15.04 3.13 36.83
N GLY A 60 -14.54 3.01 35.59
CA GLY A 60 -15.22 2.29 34.51
C GLY A 60 -16.42 3.01 33.92
N ILE A 61 -16.56 4.31 34.18
CA ILE A 61 -17.63 5.16 33.67
C ILE A 61 -17.17 5.74 32.33
N PRO A 62 -17.85 5.47 31.21
CA PRO A 62 -17.50 6.05 29.92
C PRO A 62 -17.70 7.57 29.94
N LEU A 63 -16.83 8.28 29.23
CA LEU A 63 -16.96 9.72 29.02
C LEU A 63 -17.99 10.00 27.91
N SER A 64 -18.71 11.11 28.03
CA SER A 64 -19.62 11.67 27.03
C SER A 64 -18.88 12.58 26.04
N ASP A 65 -19.59 13.14 25.06
CA ASP A 65 -19.00 14.12 24.13
C ASP A 65 -18.61 15.42 24.84
N ASP A 66 -19.46 15.92 25.74
CA ASP A 66 -19.22 17.14 26.51
C ASP A 66 -17.97 17.03 27.38
N ASP A 67 -17.76 15.85 27.98
CA ASP A 67 -16.57 15.55 28.80
C ASP A 67 -15.26 15.65 28.00
N ARG A 68 -15.31 15.47 26.68
CA ARG A 68 -14.14 15.42 25.80
C ARG A 68 -13.79 16.75 25.14
N VAL A 69 -14.65 17.76 25.21
CA VAL A 69 -14.43 19.07 24.56
C VAL A 69 -13.12 19.69 25.02
N HIS A 70 -12.94 19.87 26.33
CA HIS A 70 -11.71 20.47 26.89
C HIS A 70 -10.46 19.64 26.62
N TRP A 71 -10.59 18.32 26.56
CA TRP A 71 -9.49 17.43 26.22
C TRP A 71 -9.08 17.62 24.75
N LEU A 72 -10.03 17.64 23.82
CA LEU A 72 -9.76 17.89 22.40
C LEU A 72 -9.14 19.27 22.16
N ASP A 73 -9.61 20.31 22.85
CA ASP A 73 -9.05 21.66 22.76
C ASP A 73 -7.58 21.71 23.24
N ALA A 74 -7.26 20.98 24.31
CA ALA A 74 -5.89 20.86 24.80
C ALA A 74 -4.98 20.17 23.78
N LEU A 75 -5.45 19.08 23.14
CA LEU A 75 -4.70 18.41 22.07
C LEU A 75 -4.48 19.30 20.86
N ILE A 76 -5.51 20.05 20.44
CA ILE A 76 -5.42 21.01 19.33
C ILE A 76 -4.36 22.06 19.60
N THR A 77 -4.36 22.64 20.81
CA THR A 77 -3.37 23.63 21.23
C THR A 77 -1.96 23.04 21.15
N GLU A 78 -1.76 21.82 21.63
CA GLU A 78 -0.46 21.15 21.61
C GLU A 78 0.03 20.84 20.19
N MET A 79 -0.85 20.33 19.32
CA MET A 79 -0.49 20.04 17.93
C MET A 79 -0.15 21.30 17.15
N GLN A 80 -0.89 22.40 17.37
CA GLN A 80 -0.61 23.69 16.76
C GLN A 80 0.72 24.27 17.24
N ALA A 81 1.05 24.09 18.52
CA ALA A 81 2.35 24.49 19.05
C ALA A 81 3.51 23.73 18.39
N ALA A 82 3.36 22.41 18.15
CA ALA A 82 4.35 21.62 17.42
C ALA A 82 4.51 22.09 15.96
N GLN A 83 3.39 22.38 15.27
CA GLN A 83 3.42 22.89 13.90
C GLN A 83 4.09 24.27 13.82
N LEU A 84 3.82 25.17 14.78
CA LEU A 84 4.47 26.48 14.86
C LEU A 84 5.98 26.40 15.13
N ALA A 85 6.42 25.33 15.80
CA ALA A 85 7.84 25.05 16.05
C ALA A 85 8.56 24.37 14.86
N ASP A 86 7.86 24.12 13.75
CA ASP A 86 8.32 23.32 12.59
C ASP A 86 8.75 21.88 13.00
N GLU A 87 8.16 21.37 14.07
CA GLU A 87 8.41 20.03 14.60
C GLU A 87 7.35 19.04 14.09
N GLY A 88 7.79 17.93 13.51
CA GLY A 88 6.90 16.82 13.22
C GLY A 88 6.42 16.14 14.49
N PHE A 89 5.18 15.65 14.51
CA PHE A 89 4.62 14.98 15.68
C PHE A 89 3.82 13.72 15.36
N VAL A 90 3.80 12.81 16.34
CA VAL A 90 2.95 11.62 16.37
C VAL A 90 2.11 11.66 17.66
N LEU A 91 0.80 11.79 17.49
CA LEU A 91 -0.19 11.80 18.57
C LEU A 91 -0.80 10.41 18.77
N ALA A 92 -0.67 9.83 19.96
CA ALA A 92 -1.47 8.66 20.36
C ALA A 92 -2.84 9.15 20.85
N CYS A 93 -3.92 8.91 20.10
CA CYS A 93 -5.26 9.39 20.49
C CYS A 93 -6.33 8.40 20.07
N SER A 94 -7.33 8.13 20.91
CA SER A 94 -8.40 7.18 20.58
C SER A 94 -9.21 7.61 19.34
N ALA A 95 -9.51 8.90 19.19
CA ALA A 95 -10.15 9.54 18.03
C ALA A 95 -11.32 8.73 17.41
N LEU A 96 -12.17 8.16 18.27
CA LEU A 96 -13.12 7.11 17.90
C LEU A 96 -14.26 7.60 17.01
N LYS A 97 -14.72 8.84 17.17
CA LYS A 97 -15.78 9.44 16.34
C LYS A 97 -15.23 10.25 15.19
N ARG A 98 -15.97 10.28 14.08
CA ARG A 98 -15.65 11.09 12.90
C ARG A 98 -15.60 12.57 13.23
N SER A 99 -16.53 13.06 14.06
CA SER A 99 -16.55 14.45 14.50
C SER A 99 -15.26 14.88 15.19
N TYR A 100 -14.69 14.02 16.05
CA TYR A 100 -13.41 14.30 16.71
C TYR A 100 -12.26 14.37 15.70
N ARG A 101 -12.24 13.43 14.73
CA ARG A 101 -11.21 13.40 13.68
C ARG A 101 -11.28 14.65 12.80
N GLU A 102 -12.49 15.08 12.43
CA GLU A 102 -12.70 16.31 11.66
C GLU A 102 -12.26 17.55 12.44
N GLN A 103 -12.56 17.62 13.74
CA GLN A 103 -12.09 18.72 14.59
C GLN A 103 -10.55 18.79 14.62
N LEU A 104 -9.86 17.65 14.82
CA LEU A 104 -8.39 17.59 14.79
C LEU A 104 -7.82 17.97 13.42
N ARG A 105 -8.42 17.50 12.31
CA ARG A 105 -8.00 17.86 10.94
C ARG A 105 -8.19 19.34 10.64
N SER A 106 -9.26 19.95 11.17
CA SER A 106 -9.51 21.38 10.95
C SER A 106 -8.46 22.26 11.64
N ALA A 107 -7.86 21.77 12.72
CA ALA A 107 -6.87 22.48 13.50
C ALA A 107 -5.44 22.40 12.91
N VAL A 108 -5.11 21.30 12.23
CA VAL A 108 -3.78 21.01 11.68
C VAL A 108 -3.92 20.54 10.24
N GLN A 109 -3.43 21.36 9.31
CA GLN A 109 -3.39 21.00 7.89
C GLN A 109 -2.41 19.83 7.67
N GLY A 110 -2.77 18.92 6.78
CA GLY A 110 -1.94 17.73 6.51
C GLY A 110 -2.03 16.63 7.57
N LEU A 111 -2.94 16.74 8.56
CA LEU A 111 -3.06 15.73 9.62
C LEU A 111 -3.52 14.36 9.07
N GLN A 112 -2.66 13.37 9.26
CA GLN A 112 -2.87 11.99 8.85
C GLN A 112 -3.30 11.11 10.02
N PHE A 113 -3.99 10.00 9.75
CA PHE A 113 -4.42 9.03 10.77
C PHE A 113 -3.96 7.61 10.41
N ALA A 114 -3.32 6.92 11.36
CA ALA A 114 -3.08 5.49 11.33
C ALA A 114 -4.04 4.80 12.31
N HIS A 115 -5.08 4.14 11.78
CA HIS A 115 -6.05 3.38 12.55
C HIS A 115 -5.55 1.96 12.80
N LEU A 116 -5.23 1.67 14.06
CA LEU A 116 -4.87 0.34 14.55
C LEU A 116 -6.15 -0.46 14.80
N HIS A 117 -6.53 -1.25 13.80
CA HIS A 117 -7.70 -2.12 13.84
C HIS A 117 -7.38 -3.41 14.59
N ILE A 118 -8.28 -3.81 15.49
CA ILE A 118 -8.21 -5.06 16.24
C ILE A 118 -9.63 -5.54 16.52
N ASP A 119 -9.85 -6.85 16.61
CA ASP A 119 -11.14 -7.38 17.03
C ASP A 119 -11.37 -7.21 18.55
N HIS A 120 -12.65 -7.26 18.93
CA HIS A 120 -13.10 -7.05 20.30
C HIS A 120 -12.55 -8.07 21.29
N ALA A 121 -12.49 -9.35 20.90
CA ALA A 121 -11.99 -10.41 21.77
C ALA A 121 -10.50 -10.24 22.07
N THR A 122 -9.69 -9.90 21.06
CA THR A 122 -8.27 -9.62 21.23
C THR A 122 -8.05 -8.36 22.07
N ALA A 123 -8.85 -7.31 21.90
CA ALA A 123 -8.78 -6.10 22.73
C ALA A 123 -9.05 -6.41 24.21
N LEU A 124 -10.12 -7.16 24.51
CA LEU A 124 -10.43 -7.61 25.88
C LEU A 124 -9.30 -8.45 26.48
N GLN A 125 -8.77 -9.41 25.72
CA GLN A 125 -7.66 -10.24 26.17
C GLN A 125 -6.42 -9.40 26.49
N ARG A 126 -6.04 -8.47 25.61
CA ARG A 126 -4.85 -7.60 25.79
C ARG A 126 -5.00 -6.65 26.96
N VAL A 127 -6.19 -6.09 27.19
CA VAL A 127 -6.46 -5.22 28.35
C VAL A 127 -6.46 -6.03 29.65
N GLY A 128 -7.11 -7.19 29.66
CA GLY A 128 -7.18 -8.07 30.83
C GLY A 128 -5.82 -8.66 31.26
N ALA A 129 -4.90 -8.89 30.31
CA ALA A 129 -3.58 -9.43 30.60
C ALA A 129 -2.55 -8.40 31.12
N ARG A 130 -2.88 -7.09 31.12
CA ARG A 130 -1.93 -6.03 31.53
C ARG A 130 -1.87 -5.88 33.06
N PRO A 131 -0.70 -6.10 33.69
CA PRO A 131 -0.54 -5.82 35.12
C PRO A 131 -0.56 -4.31 35.40
N GLY A 132 -1.34 -3.87 36.39
CA GLY A 132 -1.40 -2.46 36.85
C GLY A 132 -2.50 -1.59 36.23
N HIS A 133 -3.73 -2.11 36.14
CA HIS A 133 -4.88 -1.52 35.43
C HIS A 133 -5.10 0.00 35.64
N PHE A 134 -5.03 0.75 34.53
CA PHE A 134 -5.59 2.11 34.39
C PHE A 134 -7.02 2.10 33.80
N MET A 135 -7.47 1.00 33.15
CA MET A 135 -8.82 0.90 32.56
C MET A 135 -9.45 -0.49 32.79
N PRO A 136 -10.70 -0.56 33.31
CA PRO A 136 -11.45 -1.81 33.39
C PRO A 136 -11.90 -2.31 32.01
N THR A 137 -12.08 -3.62 31.88
CA THR A 137 -12.51 -4.29 30.64
C THR A 137 -13.87 -3.79 30.13
N SER A 138 -14.76 -3.34 31.02
CA SER A 138 -16.05 -2.73 30.67
C SER A 138 -15.94 -1.49 29.77
N LEU A 139 -14.81 -0.78 29.81
CA LEU A 139 -14.58 0.35 28.91
C LEU A 139 -14.21 -0.07 27.49
N VAL A 140 -13.72 -1.29 27.28
CA VAL A 140 -13.47 -1.82 25.93
C VAL A 140 -14.79 -1.89 25.17
N ASP A 141 -15.84 -2.43 25.78
CA ASP A 141 -17.18 -2.50 25.18
C ASP A 141 -17.69 -1.12 24.77
N SER A 142 -17.57 -0.14 25.67
CA SER A 142 -18.01 1.24 25.39
C SER A 142 -17.23 1.89 24.24
N GLN A 143 -15.94 1.57 24.07
CA GLN A 143 -15.12 2.13 23.00
C GLN A 143 -15.44 1.51 21.65
N PHE A 144 -15.71 0.19 21.58
CA PHE A 144 -16.20 -0.43 20.36
C PHE A 144 -17.59 0.10 19.95
N ALA A 145 -18.47 0.35 20.91
CA ALA A 145 -19.76 0.98 20.64
C ALA A 145 -19.63 2.44 20.16
N THR A 146 -18.57 3.14 20.57
CA THR A 146 -18.29 4.53 20.18
C THR A 146 -17.50 4.63 18.87
N LEU A 147 -16.82 3.57 18.45
CA LEU A 147 -15.95 3.57 17.28
C LEU A 147 -16.76 3.70 15.99
N GLU A 148 -16.63 4.85 15.34
CA GLU A 148 -17.08 5.08 13.98
C GLU A 148 -15.91 4.76 13.04
N ALA A 149 -16.01 3.64 12.31
CA ALA A 149 -14.93 3.14 11.46
C ALA A 149 -14.43 4.23 10.48
N PRO A 150 -13.12 4.60 10.49
CA PRO A 150 -12.59 5.67 9.66
C PRO A 150 -12.27 5.21 8.22
N VAL A 151 -12.77 4.03 7.82
CA VAL A 151 -12.49 3.43 6.50
C VAL A 151 -13.09 4.31 5.41
N GLY A 152 -12.25 4.72 4.45
CA GLY A 152 -12.64 5.60 3.34
C GLY A 152 -12.52 7.10 3.64
N GLU A 153 -12.13 7.50 4.85
CA GLU A 153 -11.77 8.89 5.12
C GLU A 153 -10.41 9.25 4.48
N ARG A 154 -10.27 10.51 4.03
CA ARG A 154 -9.01 11.00 3.47
C ARG A 154 -7.90 11.02 4.53
N GLY A 155 -6.68 10.67 4.10
CA GLY A 155 -5.51 10.65 4.97
C GLY A 155 -5.62 9.63 6.10
N VAL A 156 -6.30 8.50 5.86
CA VAL A 156 -6.39 7.40 6.85
C VAL A 156 -5.79 6.11 6.29
N LEU A 157 -4.83 5.56 7.03
CA LEU A 157 -4.34 4.20 6.86
C LEU A 157 -4.97 3.30 7.91
N THR A 158 -5.61 2.20 7.50
CA THR A 158 -6.01 1.14 8.43
C THR A 158 -4.97 0.04 8.46
N VAL A 159 -4.51 -0.32 9.66
CA VAL A 159 -3.48 -1.34 9.90
C VAL A 159 -4.01 -2.39 10.86
N ASP A 160 -3.82 -3.67 10.52
CA ASP A 160 -4.15 -4.77 11.42
C ASP A 160 -3.14 -4.84 12.58
N ALA A 161 -3.61 -4.56 13.79
CA ALA A 161 -2.83 -4.56 15.02
C ALA A 161 -2.61 -5.96 15.62
N ALA A 162 -3.12 -7.03 15.00
CA ALA A 162 -2.78 -8.40 15.32
C ALA A 162 -1.39 -8.80 14.81
N GLN A 163 -0.85 -8.07 13.82
CA GLN A 163 0.49 -8.27 13.29
C GLN A 163 1.59 -7.99 14.33
N SER A 164 2.83 -8.39 14.02
CA SER A 164 3.97 -8.04 14.85
C SER A 164 4.17 -6.52 14.94
N ARG A 165 4.60 -6.03 16.11
CA ARG A 165 4.92 -4.62 16.35
C ARG A 165 5.82 -4.03 15.27
N ALA A 166 6.85 -4.75 14.85
CA ALA A 166 7.79 -4.31 13.84
C ALA A 166 7.12 -4.06 12.47
N ALA A 167 6.24 -4.98 12.05
CA ALA A 167 5.50 -4.86 10.79
C ALA A 167 4.54 -3.65 10.80
N VAL A 168 3.79 -3.46 11.90
CA VAL A 168 2.87 -2.32 12.06
C VAL A 168 3.64 -1.00 11.98
N VAL A 169 4.74 -0.86 12.72
CA VAL A 169 5.58 0.36 12.70
C VAL A 169 6.14 0.62 11.31
N GLU A 170 6.63 -0.42 10.62
CA GLU A 170 7.16 -0.28 9.27
C GLU A 170 6.10 0.17 8.27
N GLN A 171 4.91 -0.42 8.31
CA GLN A 171 3.79 -0.07 7.44
C GLN A 171 3.37 1.39 7.63
N VAL A 172 3.24 1.85 8.88
CA VAL A 172 2.90 3.25 9.20
C VAL A 172 3.99 4.20 8.70
N CYS A 173 5.27 3.95 9.02
CA CYS A 173 6.37 4.80 8.56
C CYS A 173 6.52 4.83 7.03
N ALA A 174 6.23 3.71 6.34
CA ALA A 174 6.27 3.64 4.89
C ALA A 174 5.15 4.47 4.26
N TRP A 175 3.93 4.38 4.79
CA TRP A 175 2.78 5.14 4.30
C TRP A 175 2.93 6.64 4.49
N VAL A 176 3.37 7.10 5.66
CA VAL A 176 3.60 8.52 5.93
C VAL A 176 4.63 9.09 4.95
N ARG A 177 5.76 8.39 4.74
CA ARG A 177 6.80 8.81 3.79
C ARG A 177 6.35 8.73 2.33
N GLY A 178 5.53 7.73 1.97
CA GLY A 178 4.97 7.60 0.62
C GLY A 178 3.96 8.70 0.29
N SER A 179 3.15 9.11 1.28
CA SER A 179 2.21 10.22 1.14
C SER A 179 2.93 11.56 0.97
N THR A 180 4.10 11.74 1.59
CA THR A 180 4.98 12.89 1.33
C THR A 180 5.39 12.95 -0.14
N VAL A 181 5.74 11.82 -0.75
CA VAL A 181 6.14 11.76 -2.17
C VAL A 181 4.93 11.97 -3.10
N GLU A 182 3.75 11.46 -2.75
CA GLU A 182 2.54 11.64 -3.56
C GLU A 182 2.03 13.10 -3.56
N LEU A 183 2.18 13.83 -2.44
CA LEU A 183 1.87 15.26 -2.33
C LEU A 183 2.90 16.14 -3.05
N GLU A 184 4.19 15.81 -2.96
CA GLU A 184 5.25 16.50 -3.74
C GLU A 184 5.04 16.33 -5.26
N ILE A 185 4.46 15.21 -5.70
CA ILE A 185 4.09 14.97 -7.11
C ILE A 185 2.78 15.68 -7.48
N ALA A 186 1.81 15.75 -6.57
CA ALA A 186 0.49 16.36 -6.84
C ALA A 186 0.51 17.90 -6.94
N GLU A 187 1.51 18.57 -6.36
CA GLU A 187 1.63 20.04 -6.43
C GLU A 187 2.24 20.54 -7.77
N GLN A 188 2.71 19.65 -8.64
CA GLN A 188 3.10 19.99 -10.01
C GLN A 188 2.04 19.57 -11.04
N VAL A 189 1.31 20.61 -11.50
CA VAL A 189 0.51 20.68 -12.74
C VAL A 189 -0.89 20.05 -12.70
N ASP A 190 -1.90 20.93 -12.56
CA ASP A 190 -3.30 20.64 -12.88
C ASP A 190 -3.48 20.46 -14.40
N LEU A 191 -3.53 19.21 -14.85
CA LEU A 191 -3.87 18.80 -16.22
C LEU A 191 -5.35 18.39 -16.37
N SER A 192 -6.19 18.60 -15.35
CA SER A 192 -7.56 18.05 -15.30
C SER A 192 -8.56 18.69 -16.26
N ALA A 193 -8.15 19.73 -17.02
CA ALA A 193 -8.95 20.30 -18.10
C ALA A 193 -8.85 19.54 -19.43
N GLN A 194 -8.15 18.40 -19.51
CA GLN A 194 -8.10 17.62 -20.75
C GLN A 194 -9.15 16.49 -20.78
N SER A 195 -10.02 16.59 -21.78
CA SER A 195 -11.09 15.65 -22.09
C SER A 195 -10.58 14.22 -22.21
N PHE A 196 -11.35 13.30 -21.62
CA PHE A 196 -11.16 11.86 -21.58
C PHE A 196 -11.33 11.21 -22.97
N ASP A 197 -10.44 11.51 -23.91
CA ASP A 197 -10.42 10.91 -25.26
C ASP A 197 -9.00 10.51 -25.72
N SER A 198 -8.01 10.57 -24.82
CA SER A 198 -6.58 10.39 -25.15
C SER A 198 -6.04 8.98 -24.86
N ALA A 199 -6.87 7.93 -24.85
CA ALA A 199 -6.37 6.54 -24.79
C ALA A 199 -5.50 6.15 -26.01
N ASN A 200 -5.33 7.05 -27.00
CA ASN A 200 -4.42 6.88 -28.13
C ASN A 200 -3.61 8.12 -28.54
N SER A 201 -3.54 9.19 -27.72
CA SER A 201 -2.69 10.34 -28.04
C SER A 201 -1.61 10.54 -26.97
N GLU A 202 -0.39 10.12 -27.34
CA GLU A 202 0.92 10.60 -26.87
C GLU A 202 0.99 11.15 -25.44
N GLY A 203 1.18 10.27 -24.44
CA GLY A 203 1.47 10.72 -23.07
C GLY A 203 1.07 9.80 -21.91
N GLY A 204 0.81 8.50 -22.13
CA GLY A 204 0.64 7.55 -21.02
C GLY A 204 1.92 7.45 -20.16
N ALA A 205 1.75 7.23 -18.85
CA ALA A 205 2.79 7.13 -17.82
C ALA A 205 4.18 6.81 -18.39
N HIS A 206 5.11 7.74 -18.20
CA HIS A 206 6.46 7.62 -18.74
C HIS A 206 7.08 6.31 -18.25
N LEU A 207 7.20 5.36 -19.18
CA LEU A 207 7.73 4.02 -18.93
C LEU A 207 9.10 4.17 -18.26
N THR A 208 9.28 3.57 -17.09
CA THR A 208 10.55 3.61 -16.35
C THR A 208 11.69 2.88 -17.07
N GLY A 209 11.40 2.26 -18.22
CA GLY A 209 12.38 1.81 -19.21
C GLY A 209 11.80 1.78 -20.63
N ALA A 210 12.68 1.79 -21.64
CA ALA A 210 12.26 1.57 -23.02
C ALA A 210 11.60 0.18 -23.17
N PRO A 211 10.48 0.05 -23.90
CA PRO A 211 9.81 -1.23 -24.11
C PRO A 211 10.79 -2.27 -24.68
N ILE A 212 10.72 -3.50 -24.16
CA ILE A 212 11.70 -4.55 -24.47
C ILE A 212 11.72 -4.92 -25.98
N TYR A 213 10.61 -4.70 -26.70
CA TYR A 213 10.48 -4.86 -28.15
C TYR A 213 9.36 -3.95 -28.69
N GLY A 214 9.52 -3.43 -29.93
CA GLY A 214 8.56 -2.53 -30.58
C GLY A 214 7.98 -3.07 -31.88
N GLY A 215 6.94 -2.42 -32.43
CA GLY A 215 6.36 -2.72 -33.75
C GLY A 215 4.93 -3.29 -33.74
N GLY A 216 4.50 -3.85 -34.87
CA GLY A 216 3.14 -4.40 -35.05
C GLY A 216 2.83 -5.61 -34.15
N LEU A 217 3.84 -6.44 -33.88
CA LEU A 217 3.71 -7.60 -32.99
C LEU A 217 3.47 -7.19 -31.53
N ALA A 218 4.10 -6.12 -31.07
CA ALA A 218 3.90 -5.59 -29.71
C ALA A 218 2.46 -5.09 -29.51
N ARG A 219 1.91 -4.37 -30.51
CA ARG A 219 0.51 -3.91 -30.48
C ARG A 219 -0.50 -5.05 -30.55
N GLY A 220 -0.18 -6.11 -31.30
CA GLY A 220 -1.00 -7.31 -31.38
C GLY A 220 -1.05 -8.07 -30.05
N PHE A 221 0.11 -8.22 -29.39
CA PHE A 221 0.21 -8.83 -28.08
C PHE A 221 -0.58 -8.07 -27.02
N ASP A 222 -0.51 -6.73 -26.99
CA ASP A 222 -1.26 -5.91 -26.02
C ASP A 222 -2.75 -6.07 -26.13
N ARG A 223 -3.25 -5.96 -27.35
CA ARG A 223 -4.69 -6.11 -27.60
C ARG A 223 -5.14 -7.49 -27.18
N LEU A 224 -4.31 -8.52 -27.41
CA LEU A 224 -4.61 -9.87 -26.97
C LEU A 224 -4.65 -9.97 -25.43
N THR A 225 -3.61 -9.48 -24.73
CA THR A 225 -3.56 -9.55 -23.26
C THR A 225 -4.63 -8.69 -22.60
N ASP A 226 -4.88 -7.48 -23.10
CA ASP A 226 -5.87 -6.56 -22.55
C ASP A 226 -7.30 -7.09 -22.77
N ASN A 227 -7.61 -7.61 -23.97
CA ASN A 227 -8.89 -8.27 -24.23
C ASN A 227 -9.08 -9.51 -23.36
N LEU A 228 -8.01 -10.30 -23.16
CA LEU A 228 -8.07 -11.49 -22.31
C LEU A 228 -8.29 -11.12 -20.84
N MET A 229 -7.62 -10.09 -20.32
CA MET A 229 -7.85 -9.59 -18.96
C MET A 229 -9.28 -9.08 -18.78
N ALA A 230 -9.79 -8.31 -19.74
CA ALA A 230 -11.16 -7.80 -19.70
C ALA A 230 -12.19 -8.95 -19.73
N LEU A 231 -11.97 -9.97 -20.56
CA LEU A 231 -12.84 -11.15 -20.63
C LEU A 231 -12.79 -11.95 -19.33
N LEU A 232 -11.61 -12.19 -18.76
CA LEU A 232 -11.44 -12.91 -17.49
C LEU A 232 -12.09 -12.16 -16.32
N MET A 233 -11.94 -10.83 -16.28
CA MET A 233 -12.56 -9.99 -15.26
C MET A 233 -14.09 -9.99 -15.40
N GLY A 234 -14.60 -9.84 -16.62
CA GLY A 234 -16.04 -9.92 -16.90
C GLY A 234 -16.61 -11.29 -16.53
N PHE A 235 -15.93 -12.38 -16.90
CA PHE A 235 -16.30 -13.73 -16.50
C PHE A 235 -16.33 -13.90 -14.97
N MET A 236 -15.32 -13.40 -14.26
CA MET A 236 -15.27 -13.45 -12.81
C MET A 236 -16.43 -12.69 -12.17
N VAL A 237 -16.75 -11.49 -12.67
CA VAL A 237 -17.91 -10.71 -12.21
C VAL A 237 -19.19 -11.51 -12.43
N LEU A 238 -19.41 -12.08 -13.63
CA LEU A 238 -20.61 -12.86 -13.93
C LEU A 238 -20.75 -14.08 -13.02
N VAL A 239 -19.67 -14.82 -12.78
CA VAL A 239 -19.66 -16.01 -11.93
C VAL A 239 -19.91 -15.67 -10.47
N VAL A 240 -19.20 -14.66 -9.92
CA VAL A 240 -19.34 -14.26 -8.51
C VAL A 240 -20.71 -13.63 -8.26
N PHE A 241 -21.12 -12.69 -9.12
CA PHE A 241 -22.44 -12.05 -9.02
C PHE A 241 -23.57 -13.06 -9.22
N GLY A 242 -23.45 -13.95 -10.20
CA GLY A 242 -24.42 -15.02 -10.43
C GLY A 242 -24.59 -15.91 -9.20
N ASN A 243 -23.48 -16.27 -8.54
CA ASN A 243 -23.54 -17.05 -7.30
C ASN A 243 -24.17 -16.28 -6.13
N VAL A 244 -23.93 -14.97 -6.03
CA VAL A 244 -24.59 -14.10 -5.05
C VAL A 244 -26.11 -14.08 -5.29
N VAL A 245 -26.54 -13.86 -6.54
CA VAL A 245 -27.97 -13.87 -6.90
C VAL A 245 -28.59 -15.22 -6.61
N LEU A 246 -27.94 -16.33 -7.00
CA LEU A 246 -28.45 -17.68 -6.75
C LEU A 246 -28.67 -17.90 -5.25
N ARG A 247 -27.69 -17.49 -4.44
CA ARG A 247 -27.70 -17.68 -2.99
C ARG A 247 -28.79 -16.89 -2.30
N TYR A 248 -29.04 -15.65 -2.71
CA TYR A 248 -30.00 -14.78 -2.03
C TYR A 248 -31.42 -14.81 -2.63
N ALA A 249 -31.56 -15.07 -3.93
CA ALA A 249 -32.86 -15.07 -4.60
C ALA A 249 -33.49 -16.46 -4.71
N PHE A 250 -32.68 -17.52 -4.77
CA PHE A 250 -33.13 -18.90 -4.98
C PHE A 250 -32.74 -19.85 -3.84
N ASP A 251 -32.23 -19.30 -2.73
CA ASP A 251 -31.71 -20.02 -1.55
C ASP A 251 -30.79 -21.21 -1.90
N SER A 252 -30.06 -21.08 -3.01
CA SER A 252 -29.17 -22.11 -3.54
C SER A 252 -27.82 -21.51 -3.91
N GLY A 253 -26.73 -22.14 -3.50
CA GLY A 253 -25.38 -21.71 -3.87
C GLY A 253 -24.74 -22.75 -4.78
N TRP A 254 -23.89 -22.30 -5.72
CA TRP A 254 -23.09 -23.21 -6.52
C TRP A 254 -21.61 -23.08 -6.16
N ALA A 255 -21.08 -24.10 -5.49
CA ALA A 255 -19.68 -24.15 -5.05
C ALA A 255 -18.68 -24.02 -6.23
N GLY A 256 -19.10 -24.37 -7.45
CA GLY A 256 -18.26 -24.22 -8.64
C GLY A 256 -17.95 -22.78 -9.01
N ALA A 257 -18.74 -21.81 -8.55
CA ALA A 257 -18.47 -20.40 -8.76
C ALA A 257 -17.20 -19.94 -8.04
N GLU A 258 -16.96 -20.45 -6.84
CA GLU A 258 -15.72 -20.17 -6.10
C GLU A 258 -14.50 -20.75 -6.82
N GLU A 259 -14.57 -22.00 -7.28
CA GLU A 259 -13.47 -22.62 -8.04
C GLU A 259 -13.18 -21.91 -9.36
N LEU A 260 -14.22 -21.55 -10.13
CA LEU A 260 -14.06 -20.86 -11.42
C LEU A 260 -13.51 -19.44 -11.27
N SER A 261 -13.94 -18.71 -10.24
CA SER A 261 -13.42 -17.38 -9.94
C SER A 261 -11.92 -17.45 -9.55
N ARG A 262 -11.52 -18.45 -8.75
CA ARG A 262 -10.11 -18.70 -8.40
C ARG A 262 -9.26 -19.05 -9.60
N LEU A 263 -9.77 -19.91 -10.49
CA LEU A 263 -9.11 -20.24 -11.75
C LEU A 263 -8.94 -18.99 -12.62
N ALA A 264 -10.01 -18.21 -12.84
CA ALA A 264 -9.96 -16.98 -13.63
C ALA A 264 -9.00 -15.95 -13.04
N PHE A 265 -8.94 -15.83 -11.71
CA PHE A 265 -8.01 -14.94 -11.01
C PHE A 265 -6.54 -15.34 -11.24
N VAL A 266 -6.21 -16.63 -11.20
CA VAL A 266 -4.86 -17.12 -11.51
C VAL A 266 -4.46 -16.71 -12.93
N TRP A 267 -5.34 -16.92 -13.90
CA TRP A 267 -5.08 -16.50 -15.29
C TRP A 267 -4.92 -14.98 -15.40
N LEU A 268 -5.77 -14.19 -14.74
CA LEU A 268 -5.71 -12.73 -14.74
C LEU A 268 -4.37 -12.22 -14.21
N VAL A 269 -3.88 -12.77 -13.08
CA VAL A 269 -2.60 -12.37 -12.49
C VAL A 269 -1.44 -12.64 -13.45
N PHE A 270 -1.35 -13.83 -14.04
CA PHE A 270 -0.22 -14.17 -14.91
C PHE A 270 -0.26 -13.47 -16.28
N VAL A 271 -1.45 -13.23 -16.83
CA VAL A 271 -1.61 -12.39 -18.03
C VAL A 271 -1.24 -10.94 -17.72
N GLY A 272 -1.62 -10.44 -16.53
CA GLY A 272 -1.26 -9.11 -16.05
C GLY A 272 0.25 -8.93 -15.88
N VAL A 273 0.94 -9.92 -15.29
CA VAL A 273 2.42 -9.93 -15.20
C VAL A 273 3.04 -9.89 -16.59
N ALA A 274 2.56 -10.71 -17.54
CA ALA A 274 3.09 -10.72 -18.91
C ALA A 274 2.91 -9.35 -19.62
N SER A 275 1.79 -8.66 -19.39
CA SER A 275 1.55 -7.31 -19.92
C SER A 275 2.46 -6.25 -19.26
N SER A 276 2.61 -6.31 -17.94
CA SER A 276 3.41 -5.37 -17.14
C SER A 276 4.92 -5.49 -17.40
N MET A 277 5.42 -6.72 -17.59
CA MET A 277 6.81 -7.00 -17.99
C MET A 277 7.25 -6.24 -19.23
N ARG A 278 6.34 -6.09 -20.20
CA ARG A 278 6.63 -5.41 -21.46
C ARG A 278 6.73 -3.89 -21.29
N ARG A 279 5.94 -3.33 -20.36
CA ARG A 279 5.90 -1.90 -20.04
C ARG A 279 7.11 -1.46 -19.20
N GLY A 280 8.00 -2.39 -18.82
CA GLY A 280 9.19 -2.08 -18.03
C GLY A 280 8.88 -1.74 -16.57
N GLU A 281 7.66 -2.04 -16.12
CA GLU A 281 7.13 -1.69 -14.78
C GLU A 281 7.73 -2.55 -13.65
N LEU A 282 8.50 -3.59 -13.99
CA LEU A 282 9.24 -4.37 -12.99
C LEU A 282 10.43 -3.55 -12.49
N MET A 283 10.35 -3.12 -11.22
CA MET A 283 11.31 -2.24 -10.56
C MET A 283 12.78 -2.66 -10.80
N GLN A 284 13.54 -1.76 -11.42
CA GLN A 284 15.00 -1.83 -11.47
C GLN A 284 15.58 -0.90 -10.39
N PHE A 285 16.39 -1.44 -9.48
CA PHE A 285 17.13 -0.64 -8.50
C PHE A 285 18.30 0.11 -9.18
N SER A 286 18.02 1.26 -9.79
CA SER A 286 19.00 2.08 -10.51
C SER A 286 19.93 2.87 -9.57
N LEU A 287 19.43 3.30 -8.41
CA LEU A 287 20.13 4.23 -7.50
C LEU A 287 21.47 3.71 -6.95
N ILE A 288 21.60 2.40 -6.72
CA ILE A 288 22.84 1.79 -6.21
C ILE A 288 23.75 1.35 -7.36
N ARG A 289 23.14 0.90 -8.47
CA ARG A 289 23.82 0.40 -9.67
C ARG A 289 24.62 1.50 -10.37
N ASP A 290 24.12 2.73 -10.35
CA ASP A 290 24.74 3.85 -11.06
C ASP A 290 26.00 4.42 -10.40
N ARG A 291 26.28 4.01 -9.16
CA ARG A 291 27.48 4.41 -8.40
C ARG A 291 28.74 3.62 -8.78
N PHE A 292 28.61 2.46 -9.43
CA PHE A 292 29.74 1.56 -9.72
C PHE A 292 30.40 1.81 -11.08
N PRO A 293 31.71 1.49 -11.23
CA PRO A 293 32.42 1.51 -12.51
C PRO A 293 31.76 0.59 -13.54
N GLN A 294 31.87 0.95 -14.82
CA GLN A 294 31.13 0.32 -15.93
C GLN A 294 31.34 -1.21 -16.04
N ALA A 295 32.55 -1.70 -15.75
CA ALA A 295 32.86 -3.12 -15.76
C ALA A 295 32.15 -3.88 -14.63
N VAL A 296 32.10 -3.28 -13.44
CA VAL A 296 31.41 -3.85 -12.27
C VAL A 296 29.91 -3.86 -12.50
N ARG A 297 29.36 -2.79 -13.08
CA ARG A 297 27.94 -2.72 -13.46
C ARG A 297 27.54 -3.87 -14.38
N ARG A 298 28.30 -4.12 -15.45
CA ARG A 298 28.04 -5.25 -16.38
C ARG A 298 28.10 -6.61 -15.70
N LEU A 299 29.05 -6.82 -14.79
CA LEU A 299 29.16 -8.08 -14.04
C LEU A 299 27.96 -8.27 -13.11
N VAL A 300 27.58 -7.24 -12.36
CA VAL A 300 26.42 -7.26 -11.46
C VAL A 300 25.14 -7.53 -12.27
N ASP A 301 24.94 -6.83 -13.38
CA ASP A 301 23.76 -7.02 -14.23
C ASP A 301 23.69 -8.42 -14.84
N SER A 302 24.84 -8.93 -15.30
CA SER A 302 24.92 -10.28 -15.84
C SER A 302 24.62 -11.31 -14.77
N ALA A 303 25.14 -11.12 -13.55
CA ALA A 303 24.85 -12.00 -12.41
C ALA A 303 23.36 -11.94 -12.02
N SER A 304 22.76 -10.76 -11.98
CA SER A 304 21.33 -10.59 -11.68
C SER A 304 20.44 -11.25 -12.73
N TRP A 305 20.69 -11.02 -14.03
CA TRP A 305 19.90 -11.65 -15.09
C TRP A 305 20.10 -13.17 -15.14
N LEU A 306 21.30 -13.66 -14.85
CA LEU A 306 21.58 -15.09 -14.74
C LEU A 306 20.84 -15.72 -13.55
N LEU A 307 20.81 -15.04 -12.40
CA LEU A 307 20.04 -15.48 -11.23
C LEU A 307 18.53 -15.52 -11.53
N VAL A 308 18.00 -14.48 -12.18
CA VAL A 308 16.59 -14.43 -12.62
C VAL A 308 16.29 -15.56 -13.60
N ALA A 309 17.16 -15.82 -14.59
CA ALA A 309 16.99 -16.91 -15.55
C ALA A 309 17.03 -18.29 -14.85
N ALA A 310 17.93 -18.48 -13.88
CA ALA A 310 18.02 -19.72 -13.11
C ALA A 310 16.78 -19.96 -12.23
N ALA A 311 16.34 -18.94 -11.49
CA ALA A 311 15.17 -19.02 -10.61
C ALA A 311 13.87 -19.23 -11.40
N SER A 312 13.68 -18.49 -12.49
CA SER A 312 12.53 -18.66 -13.38
C SER A 312 12.58 -19.99 -14.15
N GLY A 313 13.77 -20.49 -14.48
CA GLY A 313 13.96 -21.80 -15.09
C GLY A 313 13.56 -22.94 -14.16
N LEU A 314 14.00 -22.89 -12.90
CA LEU A 314 13.59 -23.83 -11.86
C LEU A 314 12.07 -23.78 -11.63
N SER A 315 11.50 -22.57 -11.60
CA SER A 315 10.05 -22.37 -11.45
C SER A 315 9.27 -22.91 -12.65
N THR A 316 9.80 -22.75 -13.87
CA THR A 316 9.23 -23.32 -15.11
C THR A 316 9.22 -24.84 -15.05
N TRP A 317 10.33 -25.45 -14.59
CA TRP A 317 10.43 -26.89 -14.43
C TRP A 317 9.43 -27.42 -13.37
N GLY A 318 9.31 -26.75 -12.23
CA GLY A 318 8.31 -27.09 -11.21
C GLY A 318 6.87 -26.93 -11.73
N ALA A 319 6.56 -25.83 -12.43
CA ALA A 319 5.26 -25.61 -13.04
C ALA A 319 4.93 -26.68 -14.08
N TRP A 320 5.91 -27.13 -14.88
CA TRP A 320 5.75 -28.20 -15.85
C TRP A 320 5.36 -29.52 -15.17
N GLN A 321 6.02 -29.87 -14.06
CA GLN A 321 5.64 -31.04 -13.26
C GLN A 321 4.20 -30.94 -12.73
N GLN A 322 3.80 -29.76 -12.25
CA GLN A 322 2.43 -29.56 -11.77
C GLN A 322 1.38 -29.54 -12.87
N VAL A 323 1.73 -29.11 -14.09
CA VAL A 323 0.86 -29.29 -15.26
C VAL A 323 0.70 -30.77 -15.58
N GLN A 324 1.78 -31.54 -15.63
CA GLN A 324 1.72 -32.99 -15.90
C GLN A 324 0.89 -33.74 -14.85
N PHE A 325 1.10 -33.45 -13.57
CA PHE A 325 0.29 -33.99 -12.48
C PHE A 325 -1.17 -33.52 -12.58
N GLY A 326 -1.38 -32.25 -12.90
CA GLY A 326 -2.70 -31.64 -12.99
C GLY A 326 -3.56 -32.14 -14.15
N TRP A 327 -2.99 -32.76 -15.18
CA TRP A 327 -3.78 -33.37 -16.27
C TRP A 327 -4.49 -34.65 -15.84
N ARG A 328 -3.96 -35.33 -14.81
CA ARG A 328 -4.50 -36.59 -14.28
C ARG A 328 -5.46 -36.36 -13.11
N ASN A 329 -5.53 -35.14 -12.59
CA ASN A 329 -6.32 -34.79 -11.42
C ASN A 329 -7.31 -33.67 -11.76
N SER A 330 -8.56 -33.86 -11.37
CA SER A 330 -9.64 -32.89 -11.65
C SER A 330 -10.01 -32.11 -10.39
N SER A 331 -10.58 -30.91 -10.58
CA SER A 331 -11.09 -30.10 -9.47
C SER A 331 -12.27 -30.80 -8.80
N PRO A 332 -12.42 -30.66 -7.47
CA PRO A 332 -13.39 -31.45 -6.71
C PRO A 332 -14.85 -31.06 -6.98
N VAL A 333 -15.13 -29.80 -7.37
CA VAL A 333 -16.51 -29.35 -7.62
C VAL A 333 -16.85 -29.27 -9.10
N VAL A 334 -16.05 -28.55 -9.89
CA VAL A 334 -16.34 -28.30 -11.32
C VAL A 334 -15.81 -29.42 -12.22
N GLY A 335 -14.84 -30.20 -11.76
CA GLY A 335 -14.28 -31.33 -12.50
C GLY A 335 -13.33 -30.92 -13.63
N TYR A 336 -12.82 -29.69 -13.65
CA TYR A 336 -11.84 -29.28 -14.65
C TYR A 336 -10.43 -29.82 -14.31
N PRO A 337 -9.55 -30.12 -15.28
CA PRO A 337 -8.20 -30.58 -14.98
C PRO A 337 -7.39 -29.50 -14.23
N LEU A 338 -6.78 -29.85 -13.10
CA LEU A 338 -5.98 -28.91 -12.29
C LEU A 338 -4.80 -28.31 -13.08
N ALA A 339 -4.38 -28.96 -14.17
CA ALA A 339 -3.42 -28.42 -15.13
C ALA A 339 -3.79 -27.02 -15.63
N LEU A 340 -5.09 -26.72 -15.80
CA LEU A 340 -5.56 -25.42 -16.28
C LEU A 340 -5.16 -24.26 -15.37
N ALA A 341 -4.97 -24.49 -14.07
CA ALA A 341 -4.47 -23.46 -13.15
C ALA A 341 -2.94 -23.27 -13.25
N MET A 342 -2.20 -24.28 -13.70
CA MET A 342 -0.74 -24.27 -13.76
C MET A 342 -0.18 -23.86 -15.13
N VAL A 343 -0.97 -24.02 -16.20
CA VAL A 343 -0.62 -23.57 -17.56
C VAL A 343 -0.22 -22.08 -17.64
N PRO A 344 -0.99 -21.11 -17.09
CA PRO A 344 -0.61 -19.70 -17.17
C PRO A 344 0.66 -19.40 -16.37
N VAL A 345 0.88 -20.09 -15.25
CA VAL A 345 2.11 -20.02 -14.45
C VAL A 345 3.31 -20.45 -15.30
N LEU A 346 3.21 -21.63 -15.93
CA LEU A 346 4.25 -22.19 -16.79
C LEU A 346 4.58 -21.24 -17.95
N ALA A 347 3.56 -20.73 -18.64
CA ALA A 347 3.72 -19.82 -19.77
C ALA A 347 4.44 -18.53 -19.33
N CYS A 348 4.03 -17.93 -18.21
CA CYS A 348 4.66 -16.72 -17.69
C CYS A 348 6.13 -16.97 -17.30
N MET A 349 6.43 -18.08 -16.61
CA MET A 349 7.79 -18.41 -16.18
C MET A 349 8.71 -18.70 -17.37
N ALA A 350 8.21 -19.38 -18.41
CA ALA A 350 8.97 -19.61 -19.63
C ALA A 350 9.30 -18.30 -20.37
N VAL A 351 8.35 -17.36 -20.42
CA VAL A 351 8.56 -16.03 -21.00
C VAL A 351 9.59 -15.23 -20.19
N LEU A 352 9.53 -15.31 -18.85
CA LEU A 352 10.52 -14.70 -17.96
C LEU A 352 11.93 -15.20 -18.21
N VAL A 353 12.10 -16.52 -18.36
CA VAL A 353 13.41 -17.12 -18.72
C VAL A 353 13.91 -16.56 -20.04
N LEU A 354 13.06 -16.54 -21.07
CA LEU A 354 13.43 -16.03 -22.39
C LEU A 354 13.87 -14.56 -22.32
N LEU A 355 13.10 -13.72 -21.63
CA LEU A 355 13.40 -12.30 -21.48
C LEU A 355 14.68 -12.07 -20.67
N ALA A 356 14.92 -12.83 -19.60
CA ALA A 356 16.15 -12.75 -18.82
C ALA A 356 17.38 -13.13 -19.66
N LEU A 357 17.29 -14.17 -20.49
CA LEU A 357 18.37 -14.58 -21.41
C LEU A 357 18.63 -13.52 -22.50
N LEU A 358 17.57 -12.93 -23.06
CA LEU A 358 17.70 -11.85 -24.03
C LEU A 358 18.34 -10.60 -23.41
N GLN A 359 17.95 -10.24 -22.18
CA GLN A 359 18.56 -9.13 -21.45
C GLN A 359 20.03 -9.41 -21.13
N LEU A 360 20.36 -10.64 -20.72
CA LEU A 360 21.74 -11.08 -20.50
C LEU A 360 22.59 -10.87 -21.76
N VAL A 361 22.10 -11.26 -22.93
CA VAL A 361 22.80 -11.02 -24.21
C VAL A 361 22.89 -9.52 -24.52
N ASN A 362 21.83 -8.75 -24.27
CA ASN A 362 21.77 -7.32 -24.54
C ASN A 362 22.72 -6.49 -23.66
N VAL A 363 22.99 -6.91 -22.42
CA VAL A 363 24.00 -6.27 -21.53
C VAL A 363 25.37 -6.19 -22.21
N TRP A 364 25.72 -7.18 -23.02
CA TRP A 364 27.01 -7.25 -23.72
C TRP A 364 26.97 -6.69 -25.14
N ARG A 365 25.79 -6.53 -25.74
CA ARG A 365 25.62 -6.02 -27.12
C ARG A 365 25.44 -4.50 -27.25
N ARG A 366 25.04 -3.78 -26.20
CA ARG A 366 24.80 -2.32 -26.28
C ARG A 366 26.11 -1.52 -26.43
N PRO A 367 26.31 -0.75 -27.53
CA PRO A 367 27.40 0.22 -27.65
C PRO A 367 27.27 1.35 -26.62
N GLN A 368 28.39 1.81 -26.06
CA GLN A 368 28.47 2.66 -24.85
C GLN A 368 28.08 4.14 -25.02
N THR A 369 27.65 4.60 -26.19
CA THR A 369 27.57 6.04 -26.50
C THR A 369 26.16 6.62 -26.42
N GLN A 370 25.65 6.88 -25.21
CA GLN A 370 24.63 7.94 -25.02
C GLN A 370 24.41 8.42 -23.57
N ALA A 371 24.94 7.75 -22.55
CA ALA A 371 24.79 8.21 -21.16
C ALA A 371 25.74 9.37 -20.77
N ALA A 372 26.76 9.68 -21.59
CA ALA A 372 27.72 10.76 -21.31
C ALA A 372 27.35 12.11 -21.95
N ALA A 373 26.37 12.17 -22.86
CA ALA A 373 26.05 13.40 -23.60
C ALA A 373 24.98 14.28 -22.93
N LEU A 374 24.16 13.73 -22.02
CA LEU A 374 23.11 14.48 -21.32
C LEU A 374 23.49 14.89 -19.89
N ALA A 375 24.64 14.45 -19.37
CA ALA A 375 25.12 14.84 -18.05
C ALA A 375 25.93 16.15 -18.03
N ASN A 376 26.19 16.77 -19.20
CA ASN A 376 27.05 17.96 -19.34
C ASN A 376 26.29 19.23 -19.79
N VAL A 377 24.96 19.31 -19.65
CA VAL A 377 24.18 20.50 -20.11
C VAL A 377 23.46 21.25 -18.97
N THR A 378 23.75 20.96 -17.69
CA THR A 378 23.23 21.80 -16.59
C THR A 378 24.30 22.11 -15.56
N VAL A 379 25.35 22.82 -16.00
CA VAL A 379 26.06 23.80 -15.19
C VAL A 379 26.40 24.95 -16.13
N ASP A 380 25.53 25.95 -16.15
CA ASP A 380 25.86 27.39 -16.20
C ASP A 380 24.59 28.21 -15.95
#